data_AF-A0A5C6EB35-F1
#
_entry.id   AF-A0A5C6EB35-F1
#
_cell.length_a   1.000
_cell.length_b   1.000
_cell.length_c   1.000
_cell.angle_alpha   90.00
_cell.angle_beta   90.00
_cell.angle_gamma   90.00
#
_symmetry.space_group_name_H-M   'P 1'
#
loop_
_entity.id
_entity.type
_entity.pdbx_description
1 polymer ?
#
loop_
_entity_poly.entity_id
_entity_poly.type
_entity_poly.pdbx_seq_one_letter_code
_entity_poly.pdbx_strand_id
1 'polypeptide(L)'
;MLPKDKLLCCCPHCSKRMTAPVLSAGKNAKCKQCGKTFLIEPVNSQLASTESVHVPNTQTAIARRFDLNHFLGEFGTYPLAKLIESYGAIEGRLFESLLDDAVSILKNVDFHPVGELFRHGQDGRLFQVAKDYVTQERSLVIAIREIDTSEDTIVTTRDVNHIGLIRSIRVVAPKQMMLVANEIAEGLAGHLDAAYTALQACFLGHAEEFHSTSLRFMNQIFAAHLSKSGFDALANDFWFVVFEKDAGYYSFDADTLENALQHYRKNQDAVISPFEFTIWMATHQLPFGESLSAAALNEGKTLQQSFATAKFIESAQRFWRANKRLIGNDYAVSPVAQSGNYSVTMAYAAEYRTTFEPVIEMATPALERAFQDNIKNCSLWVKTVKGFRSRVSNLAVSDLITDLIAKYAAEMTKGM
;
A
#
# COMPACT_ATOMS: atom_id res chain seq x y z
N MET A 1 -9.35 30.61 -8.55
CA MET A 1 -10.35 30.52 -7.47
C MET A 1 -11.71 30.29 -8.10
N LEU A 2 -12.48 29.31 -7.60
CA LEU A 2 -13.87 29.11 -8.04
C LEU A 2 -14.76 30.22 -7.43
N PRO A 3 -15.78 30.72 -8.16
CA PRO A 3 -16.80 31.60 -7.59
C PRO A 3 -17.45 30.98 -6.35
N LYS A 4 -17.80 31.81 -5.34
CA LYS A 4 -18.35 31.37 -4.04
C LYS A 4 -19.65 30.54 -4.15
N ASP A 5 -20.33 30.63 -5.28
CA ASP A 5 -21.59 29.96 -5.60
C ASP A 5 -21.43 28.64 -6.37
N LYS A 6 -20.19 28.20 -6.66
CA LYS A 6 -19.91 27.00 -7.46
C LYS A 6 -19.04 25.99 -6.71
N LEU A 7 -19.42 24.72 -6.81
CA LEU A 7 -18.63 23.58 -6.38
C LEU A 7 -18.04 22.86 -7.60
N LEU A 8 -16.85 22.28 -7.42
CA LEU A 8 -16.23 21.39 -8.40
C LEU A 8 -16.69 19.96 -8.10
N CYS A 9 -17.25 19.27 -9.10
CA CYS A 9 -17.60 17.87 -9.00
C CYS A 9 -16.96 17.06 -10.14
N CYS A 10 -16.70 15.78 -9.89
CA CYS A 10 -16.16 14.86 -10.88
C CYS A 10 -17.22 13.81 -11.21
N CYS A 11 -17.45 13.54 -12.50
CA CYS A 11 -18.31 12.42 -12.87
C CYS A 11 -17.63 11.10 -12.48
N PRO A 12 -18.24 10.23 -11.66
CA PRO A 12 -17.61 8.99 -11.20
C PRO A 12 -17.40 7.97 -12.31
N HIS A 13 -18.04 8.15 -13.47
CA HIS A 13 -17.97 7.19 -14.58
C HIS A 13 -16.94 7.54 -15.65
N CYS A 14 -16.47 8.79 -15.72
CA CYS A 14 -15.52 9.23 -16.76
C CYS A 14 -14.50 10.27 -16.27
N SER A 15 -14.49 10.56 -14.98
CA SER A 15 -13.55 11.47 -14.30
C SER A 15 -13.53 12.91 -14.83
N LYS A 16 -14.51 13.30 -15.66
CA LYS A 16 -14.61 14.66 -16.17
C LYS A 16 -14.99 15.63 -15.05
N ARG A 17 -14.15 16.66 -14.86
CA ARG A 17 -14.42 17.78 -13.94
C ARG A 17 -15.52 18.67 -14.49
N MET A 18 -16.46 19.02 -13.63
CA MET A 18 -17.60 19.88 -13.93
C MET A 18 -17.80 20.86 -12.76
N THR A 19 -18.42 22.00 -13.04
CA THR A 19 -18.83 22.95 -11.99
C THR A 19 -20.35 22.92 -11.84
N ALA A 20 -20.84 22.80 -10.61
CA ALA A 20 -22.26 22.86 -10.30
C ALA A 20 -22.53 23.99 -9.28
N PRO A 21 -23.74 24.57 -9.26
CA PRO A 21 -24.14 25.50 -8.20
C PRO A 21 -24.13 24.79 -6.84
N VAL A 22 -23.72 25.47 -5.76
CA VAL A 22 -23.75 24.93 -4.37
C VAL A 22 -25.13 24.39 -4.00
N LEU A 23 -26.21 25.03 -4.46
CA LEU A 23 -27.60 24.60 -4.26
C LEU A 23 -27.98 23.26 -4.96
N SER A 24 -27.07 22.71 -5.77
CA SER A 24 -27.24 21.42 -6.45
C SER A 24 -26.57 20.26 -5.70
N ALA A 25 -25.88 20.54 -4.58
CA ALA A 25 -25.47 19.51 -3.62
C ALA A 25 -26.66 18.64 -3.21
N GLY A 26 -26.48 17.32 -3.20
CA GLY A 26 -27.52 16.33 -2.91
C GLY A 26 -28.52 16.08 -4.05
N LYS A 27 -28.33 16.67 -5.24
CA LYS A 27 -29.18 16.44 -6.42
C LYS A 27 -28.48 15.58 -7.47
N ASN A 28 -29.29 14.87 -8.27
CA ASN A 28 -28.81 14.12 -9.43
C ASN A 28 -28.38 15.07 -10.56
N ALA A 29 -27.20 14.84 -11.11
CA ALA A 29 -26.65 15.55 -12.26
C ALA A 29 -26.31 14.58 -13.40
N LYS A 30 -26.58 14.98 -14.63
CA LYS A 30 -26.22 14.22 -15.83
C LYS A 30 -24.89 14.70 -16.39
N CYS A 31 -23.93 13.78 -16.55
CA CYS A 31 -22.65 14.12 -17.16
C CYS A 31 -22.82 14.43 -18.65
N LYS A 32 -22.33 15.59 -19.10
CA LYS A 32 -22.39 15.98 -20.52
C LYS A 32 -21.49 15.12 -21.42
N GLN A 33 -20.48 14.47 -20.86
CA GLN A 33 -19.53 13.65 -21.61
C GLN A 33 -20.04 12.21 -21.82
N CYS A 34 -20.39 11.52 -20.74
CA CYS A 34 -20.78 10.10 -20.81
C CYS A 34 -22.29 9.86 -20.73
N GLY A 35 -23.09 10.91 -20.53
CA GLY A 35 -24.56 10.82 -20.47
C GLY A 35 -25.13 10.16 -19.21
N LYS A 36 -24.29 9.62 -18.31
CA LYS A 36 -24.73 8.98 -17.07
C LYS A 36 -25.10 9.98 -15.98
N THR A 37 -26.08 9.62 -15.16
CA THR A 37 -26.55 10.41 -14.02
C THR A 37 -25.81 9.99 -12.75
N PHE A 38 -25.41 10.95 -11.92
CA PHE A 38 -24.75 10.71 -10.64
C PHE A 38 -25.21 11.73 -9.59
N LEU A 39 -25.09 11.39 -8.30
CA LEU A 39 -25.43 12.29 -7.21
C LEU A 39 -24.27 13.27 -6.95
N ILE A 40 -24.57 14.57 -6.85
CA ILE A 40 -23.57 15.55 -6.41
C ILE A 40 -23.46 15.44 -4.89
N GLU A 41 -22.30 15.04 -4.37
CA GLU A 41 -22.07 14.91 -2.93
C GLU A 41 -22.22 16.27 -2.22
N PRO A 42 -22.91 16.32 -1.07
CA PRO A 42 -22.97 17.52 -0.27
C PRO A 42 -21.59 17.86 0.30
N VAL A 43 -21.24 19.14 0.26
CA VAL A 43 -20.02 19.64 0.89
C VAL A 43 -20.18 19.47 2.40
N ASN A 44 -19.38 18.60 3.04
CA ASN A 44 -19.36 18.46 4.49
C ASN A 44 -19.03 19.82 5.13
N SER A 45 -20.01 20.41 5.81
CA SER A 45 -19.95 21.76 6.41
C SER A 45 -19.12 21.84 7.69
N GLN A 46 -18.29 20.84 8.01
CA GLN A 46 -17.42 20.86 9.20
C GLN A 46 -16.16 21.73 9.09
N LEU A 47 -16.01 22.52 8.01
CA LEU A 47 -14.87 23.43 7.80
C LEU A 47 -15.21 24.92 7.91
N ALA A 48 -16.38 25.28 8.45
CA ALA A 48 -16.82 26.67 8.52
C ALA A 48 -17.35 27.09 9.90
N SER A 49 -16.53 26.96 10.95
CA SER A 49 -16.65 27.82 12.15
C SER A 49 -15.42 27.66 13.05
N THR A 50 -14.49 28.60 12.96
CA THR A 50 -13.65 28.97 14.11
C THR A 50 -13.58 30.48 14.15
N GLU A 51 -14.19 31.01 15.21
CA GLU A 51 -14.13 32.41 15.60
C GLU A 51 -12.68 32.83 15.87
N SER A 52 -12.41 34.08 15.53
CA SER A 52 -11.12 34.74 15.59
C SER A 52 -10.64 34.91 17.03
N VAL A 53 -9.63 34.14 17.43
CA VAL A 53 -8.66 34.55 18.46
C VAL A 53 -7.43 35.05 17.72
N HIS A 54 -7.09 36.32 17.93
CA HIS A 54 -5.95 36.99 17.31
C HIS A 54 -4.65 36.44 17.92
N VAL A 55 -4.14 35.35 17.34
CA VAL A 55 -2.78 34.86 17.56
C VAL A 55 -1.91 35.48 16.45
N PRO A 56 -0.77 36.10 16.79
CA PRO A 56 0.05 36.78 15.79
C PRO A 56 0.54 35.81 14.72
N ASN A 57 0.24 36.17 13.47
CA ASN A 57 0.66 35.50 12.24
C ASN A 57 2.17 35.24 12.23
N THR A 58 2.56 34.02 12.56
CA THR A 58 3.77 33.37 12.06
C THR A 58 3.34 32.12 11.30
N GLN A 59 2.60 32.32 10.20
CA GLN A 59 2.51 31.32 9.15
C GLN A 59 3.85 31.30 8.43
N THR A 60 4.78 30.45 8.89
CA THR A 60 5.98 30.12 8.12
C THR A 60 5.56 29.42 6.83
N ALA A 61 5.96 30.03 5.72
CA ALA A 61 5.54 29.72 4.36
C ALA A 61 6.26 28.51 3.74
N ILE A 62 6.30 27.36 4.43
CA ILE A 62 7.03 26.17 3.93
C ILE A 62 6.10 24.94 3.88
N ALA A 63 4.86 25.13 3.45
CA ALA A 63 4.13 24.05 2.79
C ALA A 63 4.51 24.08 1.31
N ARG A 64 5.67 23.52 0.94
CA ARG A 64 5.70 22.83 -0.37
C ARG A 64 4.62 21.78 -0.24
N ARG A 65 3.43 22.05 -0.78
CA ARG A 65 2.44 21.00 -1.02
C ARG A 65 3.16 20.03 -1.95
N PHE A 66 3.72 18.97 -1.38
CA PHE A 66 4.22 17.85 -2.17
C PHE A 66 3.09 17.46 -3.11
N ASP A 67 3.35 17.66 -4.39
CA ASP A 67 2.27 17.68 -5.36
C ASP A 67 1.91 16.24 -5.66
N LEU A 68 0.80 15.76 -5.09
CA LEU A 68 0.23 14.48 -5.44
C LEU A 68 0.15 14.29 -6.96
N ASN A 69 -0.08 15.37 -7.73
CA ASN A 69 -0.13 15.30 -9.19
C ASN A 69 1.25 15.00 -9.82
N HIS A 70 2.35 15.39 -9.18
CA HIS A 70 3.70 15.02 -9.62
C HIS A 70 3.87 13.50 -9.55
N PHE A 71 3.59 12.89 -8.39
CA PHE A 71 3.70 11.44 -8.23
C PHE A 71 2.66 10.66 -9.04
N LEU A 72 1.43 11.17 -9.17
CA LEU A 72 0.44 10.57 -10.08
C LEU A 72 0.90 10.64 -11.54
N GLY A 73 1.57 11.73 -11.92
CA GLY A 73 2.18 11.88 -13.24
C GLY A 73 3.32 10.88 -13.45
N GLU A 74 4.22 10.74 -12.48
CA GLU A 74 5.34 9.78 -12.55
C GLU A 74 4.81 8.33 -12.56
N PHE A 75 4.09 7.93 -11.52
CA PHE A 75 3.65 6.54 -11.34
C PHE A 75 2.55 6.13 -12.31
N GLY A 76 1.73 7.08 -12.75
CA GLY A 76 0.68 6.83 -13.75
C GLY A 76 1.22 6.47 -15.12
N THR A 77 2.51 6.71 -15.40
CA THR A 77 3.14 6.26 -16.65
C THR A 77 3.60 4.80 -16.62
N TYR A 78 3.67 4.19 -15.43
CA TYR A 78 4.14 2.82 -15.28
C TYR A 78 2.98 1.83 -15.44
N PRO A 79 3.08 0.84 -16.34
CA PRO A 79 2.15 -0.30 -16.32
C PRO A 79 2.34 -1.10 -15.03
N LEU A 80 1.37 -1.96 -14.68
CA LEU A 80 1.39 -2.67 -13.40
C LEU A 80 2.66 -3.49 -13.20
N ALA A 81 3.10 -4.20 -14.24
CA ALA A 81 4.34 -4.96 -14.23
C ALA A 81 5.53 -4.11 -13.77
N LYS A 82 5.60 -2.87 -14.26
CA LYS A 82 6.71 -1.96 -13.99
C LYS A 82 6.64 -1.38 -12.59
N LEU A 83 5.45 -1.09 -12.07
CA LEU A 83 5.24 -0.68 -10.67
C LEU A 83 5.73 -1.76 -9.71
N ILE A 84 5.38 -3.01 -9.98
CA ILE A 84 5.80 -4.15 -9.16
C ILE A 84 7.32 -4.38 -9.25
N GLU A 85 7.86 -4.51 -10.45
CA GLU A 85 9.29 -4.77 -10.69
C GLU A 85 10.17 -3.65 -10.16
N SER A 86 9.70 -2.40 -10.24
CA SER A 86 10.49 -1.23 -9.85
C SER A 86 10.21 -0.77 -8.43
N TYR A 87 9.44 -1.52 -7.63
CA TYR A 87 9.07 -1.07 -6.29
C TYR A 87 10.29 -0.70 -5.44
N GLY A 88 11.33 -1.53 -5.45
CA GLY A 88 12.57 -1.22 -4.74
C GLY A 88 13.26 0.05 -5.26
N ALA A 89 13.29 0.26 -6.58
CA ALA A 89 13.85 1.47 -7.17
C ALA A 89 13.00 2.72 -6.89
N ILE A 90 11.67 2.59 -6.77
CA ILE A 90 10.77 3.68 -6.37
C ILE A 90 11.08 4.08 -4.93
N GLU A 91 11.13 3.13 -4.00
CA GLU A 91 11.47 3.38 -2.59
C GLU A 91 12.89 3.95 -2.43
N GLY A 92 13.86 3.44 -3.20
CA GLY A 92 15.23 3.98 -3.22
C GLY A 92 15.27 5.46 -3.65
N ARG A 93 14.56 5.82 -4.73
CA ARG A 93 14.48 7.22 -5.19
C ARG A 93 13.77 8.12 -4.17
N LEU A 94 12.67 7.66 -3.60
CA LEU A 94 11.97 8.39 -2.53
C LEU A 94 12.92 8.60 -1.34
N PHE A 95 13.61 7.55 -0.90
CA PHE A 95 14.58 7.65 0.20
C PHE A 95 15.70 8.63 -0.10
N GLU A 96 16.24 8.64 -1.33
CA GLU A 96 17.25 9.60 -1.78
C GLU A 96 16.74 11.04 -1.70
N SER A 97 15.55 11.34 -2.25
CA SER A 97 14.99 12.69 -2.30
C SER A 97 14.66 13.30 -0.93
N LEU A 98 14.40 12.48 0.09
CA LEU A 98 14.03 12.99 1.42
C LEU A 98 15.16 13.78 2.10
N LEU A 99 16.43 13.49 1.78
CA LEU A 99 17.52 14.32 2.29
C LEU A 99 17.52 15.71 1.63
N ASP A 100 17.31 15.75 0.31
CA ASP A 100 17.23 17.01 -0.43
C ASP A 100 16.07 17.89 0.07
N ASP A 101 14.95 17.27 0.45
CA ASP A 101 13.83 17.97 1.05
C ASP A 101 14.14 18.49 2.44
N ALA A 102 14.78 17.69 3.31
CA ALA A 102 15.23 18.15 4.62
C ALA A 102 16.19 19.35 4.50
N VAL A 103 17.14 19.27 3.55
CA VAL A 103 18.06 20.36 3.22
C VAL A 103 17.31 21.58 2.68
N SER A 104 16.30 21.39 1.83
CA SER A 104 15.49 22.49 1.32
C SER A 104 14.69 23.18 2.43
N ILE A 105 14.20 22.43 3.42
CA ILE A 105 13.51 22.99 4.59
C ILE A 105 14.50 23.82 5.43
N LEU A 106 15.69 23.27 5.72
CA LEU A 106 16.76 23.97 6.43
C LEU A 106 17.13 25.31 5.78
N LYS A 107 17.28 25.34 4.46
CA LYS A 107 17.55 26.58 3.70
C LYS A 107 16.47 27.64 3.86
N ASN A 108 15.22 27.22 3.99
CA ASN A 108 14.10 28.16 4.17
C ASN A 108 14.02 28.71 5.60
N VAL A 109 14.69 28.07 6.58
CA VAL A 109 14.78 28.51 7.97
C VAL A 109 16.17 29.06 8.33
N ASP A 110 16.81 29.71 7.37
CA ASP A 110 18.07 30.46 7.53
C ASP A 110 19.34 29.60 7.78
N PHE A 111 19.37 28.36 7.29
CA PHE A 111 20.59 27.55 7.26
C PHE A 111 21.21 27.56 5.86
N HIS A 112 22.46 28.01 5.76
CA HIS A 112 23.17 28.16 4.50
C HIS A 112 24.22 27.05 4.33
N PRO A 113 24.26 26.34 3.19
CA PRO A 113 25.24 25.27 2.98
C PRO A 113 26.66 25.84 2.89
N VAL A 114 27.62 25.18 3.55
CA VAL A 114 29.06 25.47 3.56
C VAL A 114 29.80 24.14 3.44
N GLY A 115 30.09 23.72 2.20
CA GLY A 115 30.61 22.37 1.94
C GLY A 115 29.56 21.31 2.30
N GLU A 116 29.95 20.33 3.13
CA GLU A 116 29.05 19.29 3.68
C GLU A 116 28.31 19.74 4.96
N LEU A 117 28.55 20.97 5.42
CA LEU A 117 27.96 21.53 6.63
C LEU A 117 26.92 22.59 6.30
N PHE A 118 26.16 22.98 7.31
CA PHE A 118 25.20 24.08 7.27
C PHE A 118 25.58 25.13 8.31
N ARG A 119 25.61 26.40 7.91
CA ARG A 119 25.82 27.54 8.80
C ARG A 119 24.48 28.19 9.10
N HIS A 120 24.12 28.31 10.38
CA HIS A 120 22.94 29.06 10.78
C HIS A 120 23.19 30.57 10.65
N GLY A 121 22.28 31.29 10.01
CA GLY A 121 22.49 32.69 9.61
C GLY A 121 22.56 33.66 10.80
N GLN A 122 21.87 33.37 11.90
CA GLN A 122 21.81 34.29 13.04
C GLN A 122 23.03 34.23 13.96
N ASP A 123 23.57 33.04 14.21
CA ASP A 123 24.63 32.82 15.20
C ASP A 123 25.92 32.24 14.61
N GLY A 124 25.92 31.91 13.31
CA GLY A 124 27.08 31.40 12.59
C GLY A 124 27.49 29.97 12.95
N ARG A 125 26.72 29.26 13.78
CA ARG A 125 27.02 27.89 14.20
C ARG A 125 26.96 26.92 13.03
N LEU A 126 27.80 25.88 13.08
CA LEU A 126 27.92 24.87 12.03
C LEU A 126 27.20 23.59 12.43
N PHE A 127 26.45 23.03 11.49
CA PHE A 127 25.66 21.82 11.67
C PHE A 127 25.96 20.82 10.56
N GLN A 128 26.06 19.54 10.92
CA GLN A 128 26.07 18.43 9.99
C GLN A 128 24.68 17.80 9.93
N VAL A 129 24.23 17.48 8.73
CA VAL A 129 22.97 16.77 8.48
C VAL A 129 23.29 15.40 7.91
N ALA A 130 22.81 14.36 8.55
CA ALA A 130 22.97 12.98 8.12
C ALA A 130 21.60 12.30 8.01
N LYS A 131 21.51 11.33 7.09
CA LYS A 131 20.35 10.48 6.88
C LYS A 131 20.73 9.04 7.18
N ASP A 132 19.87 8.33 7.89
CA ASP A 132 20.01 6.91 8.22
C ASP A 132 18.63 6.21 8.17
N TYR A 133 18.60 4.89 8.27
CA TYR A 133 17.38 4.09 8.25
C TYR A 133 17.46 2.91 9.21
N VAL A 134 16.46 2.79 10.09
CA VAL A 134 16.33 1.67 11.01
C VAL A 134 15.42 0.61 10.40
N THR A 135 16.01 -0.39 9.75
CA THR A 135 15.28 -1.45 9.01
C THR A 135 14.25 -2.20 9.86
N GLN A 136 14.55 -2.46 11.14
CA GLN A 136 13.65 -3.20 12.04
C GLN A 136 12.42 -2.40 12.49
N GLU A 137 12.42 -1.09 12.28
CA GLU A 137 11.28 -0.21 12.60
C GLU A 137 10.67 0.41 11.34
N ARG A 138 11.35 0.25 10.20
CA ARG A 138 11.16 1.00 8.97
C ARG A 138 11.15 2.52 9.19
N SER A 139 12.08 2.99 10.01
CA SER A 139 12.17 4.40 10.41
C SER A 139 13.26 5.13 9.65
N LEU A 140 12.91 6.20 8.93
CA LEU A 140 13.86 7.17 8.40
C LEU A 140 14.39 8.01 9.57
N VAL A 141 15.70 8.18 9.67
CA VAL A 141 16.34 9.03 10.67
C VAL A 141 17.05 10.19 9.97
N ILE A 142 16.72 11.42 10.35
CA ILE A 142 17.47 12.62 9.98
C ILE A 142 18.17 13.13 11.24
N ALA A 143 19.49 13.07 11.26
CA ALA A 143 20.30 13.56 12.36
C ALA A 143 20.91 14.92 12.00
N ILE A 144 20.63 15.92 12.82
CA ILE A 144 21.23 17.25 12.75
C ILE A 144 22.12 17.38 13.97
N ARG A 145 23.41 17.66 13.76
CA ARG A 145 24.41 17.74 14.83
C ARG A 145 25.17 19.04 14.73
N GLU A 146 25.27 19.77 15.82
CA GLU A 146 26.17 20.93 15.88
C GLU A 146 27.63 20.44 15.96
N ILE A 147 28.52 21.11 15.25
CA ILE A 147 29.96 20.84 15.29
C ILE A 147 30.54 21.50 16.54
N ASP A 148 31.42 20.79 17.25
CA ASP A 148 32.16 21.23 18.45
C ASP A 148 31.39 21.36 19.77
N THR A 149 30.12 20.94 19.83
CA THR A 149 29.33 20.95 21.07
C THR A 149 28.64 19.61 21.35
N SER A 150 28.75 19.12 22.60
CA SER A 150 27.93 18.00 23.09
C SER A 150 26.64 18.56 23.69
N GLU A 151 25.69 18.92 22.83
CA GLU A 151 24.41 19.43 23.31
C GLU A 151 23.40 18.32 23.56
N ASP A 152 22.47 18.62 24.48
CA ASP A 152 21.29 17.81 24.67
C ASP A 152 20.47 17.77 23.37
N THR A 153 20.29 16.58 22.82
CA THR A 153 19.45 16.36 21.65
C THR A 153 18.00 16.09 22.03
N ILE A 154 17.09 16.47 21.15
CA ILE A 154 15.69 16.01 21.13
C ILE A 154 15.49 15.02 19.98
N VAL A 155 14.40 14.26 20.08
CA VAL A 155 13.92 13.42 18.99
C VAL A 155 12.48 13.82 18.69
N THR A 156 12.23 14.32 17.49
CA THR A 156 10.89 14.49 16.96
C THR A 156 10.54 13.27 16.12
N THR A 157 9.40 12.64 16.40
CA THR A 157 8.91 11.49 15.64
C THR A 157 7.60 11.82 14.95
N ARG A 158 7.47 11.40 13.68
CA ARG A 158 6.24 11.46 12.92
C ARG A 158 5.96 10.12 12.25
N ASP A 159 4.79 9.56 12.52
CA ASP A 159 4.35 8.33 11.88
C ASP A 159 3.83 8.59 10.46
N VAL A 160 4.16 7.69 9.55
CA VAL A 160 3.69 7.62 8.16
C VAL A 160 2.86 6.36 8.04
N ASN A 161 1.56 6.49 8.32
CA ASN A 161 0.63 5.37 8.33
C ASN A 161 0.14 5.05 6.91
N HIS A 162 1.04 4.62 6.03
CA HIS A 162 0.71 4.34 4.63
C HIS A 162 1.18 2.95 4.16
N ILE A 163 1.29 2.76 2.84
CA ILE A 163 1.48 1.45 2.21
C ILE A 163 2.95 1.13 1.90
N GLY A 164 3.80 2.16 1.84
CA GLY A 164 5.19 2.01 1.45
C GLY A 164 6.11 1.60 2.58
N LEU A 165 7.40 1.63 2.29
CA LEU A 165 8.42 1.06 3.15
C LEU A 165 8.60 1.88 4.42
N ILE A 166 8.82 3.20 4.31
CA ILE A 166 9.03 4.08 5.48
C ILE A 166 7.73 4.23 6.29
N ARG A 167 7.78 3.78 7.55
CA ARG A 167 6.67 3.83 8.52
C ARG A 167 6.76 5.02 9.46
N SER A 168 7.95 5.51 9.76
CA SER A 168 8.13 6.67 10.62
C SER A 168 9.34 7.50 10.22
N ILE A 169 9.32 8.76 10.64
CA ILE A 169 10.39 9.72 10.45
C ILE A 169 10.83 10.19 11.83
N ARG A 170 12.12 10.11 12.11
CA ARG A 170 12.74 10.50 13.37
C ARG A 170 13.77 11.57 13.07
N VAL A 171 13.53 12.79 13.55
CA VAL A 171 14.48 13.89 13.44
C VAL A 171 15.18 14.06 14.78
N VAL A 172 16.48 13.78 14.81
CA VAL A 172 17.34 13.98 15.98
C VAL A 172 18.05 15.31 15.79
N ALA A 173 17.85 16.26 16.69
CA ALA A 173 18.42 17.61 16.56
C ALA A 173 18.74 18.22 17.93
N PRO A 174 19.58 19.26 18.03
CA PRO A 174 19.78 20.01 19.27
C PRO A 174 18.47 20.61 19.79
N LYS A 175 18.32 20.72 21.12
CA LYS A 175 17.09 21.24 21.76
C LYS A 175 16.60 22.57 21.19
N GLN A 176 17.50 23.50 20.88
CA GLN A 176 17.13 24.80 20.32
C GLN A 176 16.53 24.73 18.90
N MET A 177 16.73 23.61 18.18
CA MET A 177 16.19 23.38 16.85
C MET A 177 14.82 22.71 16.84
N MET A 178 14.11 22.66 17.98
CA MET A 178 12.83 21.94 18.09
C MET A 178 11.80 22.30 17.02
N LEU A 179 11.63 23.59 16.72
CA LEU A 179 10.68 24.02 15.69
C LEU A 179 11.11 23.53 14.30
N VAL A 180 12.39 23.66 13.98
CA VAL A 180 12.97 23.19 12.70
C VAL A 180 12.86 21.68 12.56
N ALA A 181 13.13 20.93 13.63
CA ALA A 181 12.99 19.47 13.64
C ALA A 181 11.55 19.01 13.39
N ASN A 182 10.57 19.74 13.95
CA ASN A 182 9.15 19.51 13.68
C ASN A 182 8.78 19.83 12.23
N GLU A 183 9.24 20.96 11.69
CA GLU A 183 8.98 21.33 10.29
C GLU A 183 9.58 20.32 9.30
N ILE A 184 10.78 19.80 9.57
CA ILE A 184 11.38 18.73 8.77
C ILE A 184 10.54 17.46 8.86
N ALA A 185 10.19 17.01 10.07
CA ALA A 185 9.40 15.79 10.25
C ALA A 185 8.04 15.87 9.55
N GLU A 186 7.35 17.01 9.63
CA GLU A 186 6.08 17.25 8.96
C GLU A 186 6.21 17.34 7.44
N GLY A 187 7.23 18.05 6.95
CA GLY A 187 7.49 18.17 5.52
C GLY A 187 7.78 16.81 4.88
N LEU A 188 8.70 16.05 5.45
CA LEU A 188 9.04 14.71 4.94
C LEU A 188 7.85 13.75 5.01
N ALA A 189 7.02 13.82 6.05
CA ALA A 189 5.81 13.01 6.15
C ALA A 189 4.81 13.38 5.05
N GLY A 190 4.63 14.67 4.77
CA GLY A 190 3.78 15.14 3.67
C GLY A 190 4.25 14.66 2.29
N HIS A 191 5.56 14.59 2.06
CA HIS A 191 6.13 14.00 0.84
C HIS A 191 5.73 12.53 0.71
N LEU A 192 6.01 11.74 1.75
CA LEU A 192 5.75 10.30 1.74
C LEU A 192 4.26 10.00 1.62
N ASP A 193 3.40 10.75 2.30
CA ASP A 193 1.95 10.61 2.17
C ASP A 193 1.50 10.84 0.72
N ALA A 194 2.00 11.88 0.05
CA ALA A 194 1.67 12.16 -1.34
C ALA A 194 2.17 11.06 -2.30
N ALA A 195 3.43 10.62 -2.13
CA ALA A 195 4.03 9.57 -2.94
C ALA A 195 3.29 8.23 -2.77
N TYR A 196 3.05 7.79 -1.54
CA TYR A 196 2.37 6.53 -1.27
C TYR A 196 0.90 6.55 -1.65
N THR A 197 0.22 7.70 -1.55
CA THR A 197 -1.15 7.86 -2.07
C THR A 197 -1.17 7.66 -3.58
N ALA A 198 -0.25 8.30 -4.31
CA ALA A 198 -0.15 8.14 -5.76
C ALA A 198 0.21 6.71 -6.15
N LEU A 199 1.16 6.08 -5.45
CA LEU A 199 1.55 4.69 -5.72
C LEU A 199 0.36 3.75 -5.54
N GLN A 200 -0.40 3.90 -4.46
CA GLN A 200 -1.62 3.12 -4.22
C GLN A 200 -2.65 3.34 -5.33
N ALA A 201 -2.94 4.60 -5.68
CA ALA A 201 -3.92 4.93 -6.71
C ALA A 201 -3.53 4.36 -8.08
N CYS A 202 -2.25 4.46 -8.47
CA CYS A 202 -1.75 3.92 -9.72
C CYS A 202 -1.72 2.38 -9.70
N PHE A 203 -1.35 1.75 -8.59
CA PHE A 203 -1.36 0.29 -8.47
C PHE A 203 -2.78 -0.28 -8.61
N LEU A 204 -3.74 0.28 -7.87
CA LEU A 204 -5.14 -0.15 -7.93
C LEU A 204 -5.80 0.22 -9.26
N GLY A 205 -5.45 1.38 -9.84
CA GLY A 205 -5.93 1.81 -11.15
C GLY A 205 -5.50 0.90 -12.29
N HIS A 206 -4.36 0.22 -12.17
CA HIS A 206 -3.90 -0.79 -13.13
C HIS A 206 -4.24 -2.23 -12.72
N ALA A 207 -4.94 -2.43 -11.59
CA ALA A 207 -5.25 -3.77 -11.10
C ALA A 207 -6.02 -4.62 -12.10
N GLU A 208 -6.74 -4.01 -13.08
CA GLU A 208 -7.38 -4.68 -14.22
C GLU A 208 -6.49 -5.73 -14.89
N GLU A 209 -5.17 -5.56 -14.90
CA GLU A 209 -4.22 -6.55 -15.43
C GLU A 209 -4.17 -7.87 -14.61
N PHE A 210 -4.50 -7.84 -13.31
CA PHE A 210 -4.69 -9.03 -12.47
C PHE A 210 -6.06 -9.68 -12.64
N HIS A 211 -6.99 -9.09 -13.39
CA HIS A 211 -8.37 -9.56 -13.38
C HIS A 211 -8.57 -10.77 -14.30
N SER A 212 -9.22 -11.79 -13.76
CA SER A 212 -10.00 -12.74 -14.55
C SER A 212 -11.48 -12.46 -14.31
N THR A 213 -12.24 -12.22 -15.37
CA THR A 213 -13.71 -12.07 -15.28
C THR A 213 -14.34 -13.21 -14.48
N SER A 214 -13.83 -14.41 -14.65
CA SER A 214 -14.28 -15.64 -14.00
C SER A 214 -14.14 -15.61 -12.48
N LEU A 215 -12.99 -15.13 -11.99
CA LEU A 215 -12.71 -15.14 -10.57
C LEU A 215 -13.45 -14.02 -9.82
N ARG A 216 -13.65 -12.87 -10.48
CA ARG A 216 -14.54 -11.82 -9.98
C ARG A 216 -15.97 -12.33 -9.80
N PHE A 217 -16.48 -13.11 -10.76
CA PHE A 217 -17.80 -13.73 -10.63
C PHE A 217 -17.87 -14.70 -9.45
N MET A 218 -16.81 -15.49 -9.19
CA MET A 218 -16.75 -16.36 -8.02
C MET A 218 -16.78 -15.57 -6.70
N ASN A 219 -16.01 -14.48 -6.59
CA ASN A 219 -16.05 -13.58 -5.44
C ASN A 219 -17.46 -13.01 -5.22
N GLN A 220 -18.10 -12.53 -6.28
CA GLN A 220 -19.47 -11.98 -6.23
C GLN A 220 -20.51 -13.03 -5.81
N ILE A 221 -20.40 -14.25 -6.32
CA ILE A 221 -21.30 -15.35 -5.95
C ILE A 221 -21.15 -15.64 -4.46
N PHE A 222 -19.93 -15.83 -3.96
CA PHE A 222 -19.73 -16.18 -2.55
C PHE A 222 -20.11 -15.03 -1.62
N ALA A 223 -19.76 -13.79 -1.95
CA ALA A 223 -20.19 -12.60 -1.20
C ALA A 223 -21.72 -12.48 -1.14
N ALA A 224 -22.44 -12.76 -2.24
CA ALA A 224 -23.90 -12.77 -2.25
C ALA A 224 -24.49 -13.88 -1.36
N HIS A 225 -23.83 -15.04 -1.27
CA HIS A 225 -24.23 -16.10 -0.36
C HIS A 225 -23.96 -15.73 1.11
N LEU A 226 -22.81 -15.12 1.41
CA LEU A 226 -22.53 -14.59 2.76
C LEU A 226 -23.58 -13.57 3.19
N SER A 227 -23.92 -12.63 2.31
CA SER A 227 -24.96 -11.62 2.57
C SER A 227 -26.32 -12.25 2.87
N LYS A 228 -26.74 -13.24 2.08
CA LYS A 228 -28.00 -13.98 2.31
C LYS A 228 -28.00 -14.74 3.64
N SER A 229 -26.83 -15.16 4.11
CA SER A 229 -26.64 -15.85 5.39
C SER A 229 -26.41 -14.89 6.57
N GLY A 230 -26.41 -13.57 6.35
CA GLY A 230 -26.23 -12.55 7.40
C GLY A 230 -24.77 -12.31 7.80
N PHE A 231 -23.81 -12.67 6.95
CA PHE A 231 -22.37 -12.58 7.20
C PHE A 231 -21.67 -11.57 6.28
N ASP A 232 -22.34 -10.47 5.92
CA ASP A 232 -21.80 -9.42 5.03
C ASP A 232 -20.41 -8.91 5.45
N ALA A 233 -20.17 -8.83 6.76
CA ALA A 233 -18.92 -8.37 7.32
C ALA A 233 -17.71 -9.25 6.96
N LEU A 234 -17.94 -10.52 6.59
CA LEU A 234 -16.91 -11.50 6.27
C LEU A 234 -16.59 -11.59 4.76
N ALA A 235 -17.16 -10.70 3.94
CA ALA A 235 -17.00 -10.73 2.48
C ALA A 235 -15.53 -10.53 2.01
N ASN A 236 -14.63 -10.14 2.91
CA ASN A 236 -13.21 -9.89 2.62
C ASN A 236 -12.26 -10.82 3.39
N ASP A 237 -12.79 -11.81 4.12
CA ASP A 237 -12.03 -12.71 5.00
C ASP A 237 -11.82 -14.11 4.40
N PHE A 238 -11.91 -14.21 3.08
CA PHE A 238 -11.64 -15.41 2.31
C PHE A 238 -10.90 -15.07 1.02
N TRP A 239 -10.20 -16.05 0.47
CA TRP A 239 -9.43 -15.88 -0.75
C TRP A 239 -9.47 -17.14 -1.60
N PHE A 240 -9.79 -17.01 -2.88
CA PHE A 240 -9.69 -18.12 -3.81
C PHE A 240 -8.24 -18.33 -4.25
N VAL A 241 -7.81 -19.59 -4.27
CA VAL A 241 -6.53 -20.03 -4.82
C VAL A 241 -6.80 -20.91 -6.02
N VAL A 242 -6.26 -20.52 -7.16
CA VAL A 242 -6.35 -21.27 -8.42
C VAL A 242 -5.04 -22.01 -8.64
N PHE A 243 -5.12 -23.32 -8.83
CA PHE A 243 -3.98 -24.15 -9.14
C PHE A 243 -3.97 -24.52 -10.63
N GLU A 244 -2.79 -24.45 -11.25
CA GLU A 244 -2.49 -25.10 -12.52
C GLU A 244 -1.40 -26.14 -12.24
N LYS A 245 -1.76 -27.43 -12.26
CA LYS A 245 -0.87 -28.53 -11.88
C LYS A 245 -0.25 -28.29 -10.48
N ASP A 246 1.06 -28.07 -10.42
CA ASP A 246 1.83 -27.99 -9.18
C ASP A 246 1.95 -26.58 -8.57
N ALA A 247 1.32 -25.57 -9.19
CA ALA A 247 1.46 -24.18 -8.77
C ALA A 247 0.11 -23.51 -8.52
N GLY A 248 -0.08 -23.00 -7.31
CA GLY A 248 -1.23 -22.23 -6.87
C GLY A 248 -0.99 -20.73 -6.86
N TYR A 249 -2.01 -19.96 -7.21
CA TYR A 249 -1.97 -18.50 -7.28
C TYR A 249 -3.24 -17.95 -6.64
N TYR A 250 -3.10 -16.92 -5.80
CA TYR A 250 -4.27 -16.22 -5.29
C TYR A 250 -4.96 -15.44 -6.38
N SER A 251 -6.28 -15.59 -6.42
CA SER A 251 -7.15 -14.77 -7.23
C SER A 251 -7.24 -13.37 -6.65
N PHE A 252 -6.88 -12.37 -7.45
CA PHE A 252 -6.99 -10.97 -7.09
C PHE A 252 -7.72 -10.17 -8.17
N ASP A 253 -8.64 -9.34 -7.72
CA ASP A 253 -9.24 -8.20 -8.42
C ASP A 253 -8.87 -6.90 -7.68
N ALA A 254 -9.31 -5.75 -8.19
CA ALA A 254 -9.00 -4.46 -7.58
C ALA A 254 -9.47 -4.39 -6.12
N ASP A 255 -10.67 -4.88 -5.85
CA ASP A 255 -11.29 -4.83 -4.52
C ASP A 255 -10.52 -5.72 -3.53
N THR A 256 -10.21 -6.95 -3.91
CA THR A 256 -9.44 -7.88 -3.06
C THR A 256 -7.99 -7.44 -2.87
N LEU A 257 -7.36 -6.80 -3.85
CA LEU A 257 -6.04 -6.17 -3.67
C LEU A 257 -6.10 -4.99 -2.70
N GLU A 258 -7.10 -4.13 -2.84
CA GLU A 258 -7.31 -3.02 -1.92
C GLU A 258 -7.55 -3.53 -0.50
N ASN A 259 -8.41 -4.53 -0.33
CA ASN A 259 -8.68 -5.15 0.97
C ASN A 259 -7.41 -5.75 1.59
N ALA A 260 -6.61 -6.49 0.82
CA ALA A 260 -5.34 -7.02 1.29
C ALA A 260 -4.38 -5.89 1.72
N LEU A 261 -4.29 -4.82 0.91
CA LEU A 261 -3.44 -3.67 1.18
C LEU A 261 -3.87 -2.92 2.45
N GLN A 262 -5.17 -2.71 2.65
CA GLN A 262 -5.71 -2.09 3.86
C GLN A 262 -5.50 -2.97 5.08
N HIS A 263 -5.65 -4.29 4.94
CA HIS A 263 -5.36 -5.25 6.02
C HIS A 263 -3.89 -5.16 6.46
N TYR A 264 -2.95 -5.18 5.52
CA TYR A 264 -1.52 -5.06 5.85
C TYR A 264 -1.16 -3.67 6.38
N ARG A 265 -1.84 -2.61 5.92
CA ARG A 265 -1.67 -1.26 6.46
C ARG A 265 -2.15 -1.15 7.91
N LYS A 266 -3.25 -1.81 8.26
CA LYS A 266 -3.76 -1.88 9.65
C LYS A 266 -2.87 -2.75 10.54
N ASN A 267 -2.34 -3.84 9.97
CA ASN A 267 -1.52 -4.84 10.66
C ASN A 267 -0.07 -4.78 10.16
N GLN A 268 0.60 -3.64 10.28
CA GLN A 268 1.93 -3.46 9.70
C GLN A 268 3.00 -4.38 10.30
N ASP A 269 3.87 -4.93 9.46
CA ASP A 269 5.06 -5.67 9.91
C ASP A 269 6.21 -4.72 10.25
N ALA A 270 7.17 -5.18 11.03
CA ALA A 270 8.28 -4.36 11.47
C ALA A 270 9.30 -4.09 10.34
N VAL A 271 9.40 -4.98 9.34
CA VAL A 271 10.44 -4.99 8.31
C VAL A 271 9.87 -4.91 6.89
N ILE A 272 8.70 -5.49 6.66
CA ILE A 272 8.10 -5.60 5.32
C ILE A 272 6.96 -4.59 5.16
N SER A 273 6.91 -3.91 4.01
CA SER A 273 5.86 -2.93 3.74
C SER A 273 4.52 -3.57 3.41
N PRO A 274 3.38 -2.90 3.68
CA PRO A 274 2.08 -3.36 3.22
C PRO A 274 2.03 -3.62 1.71
N PHE A 275 2.66 -2.75 0.91
CA PHE A 275 2.71 -2.91 -0.54
C PHE A 275 3.52 -4.14 -0.97
N GLU A 276 4.65 -4.40 -0.32
CA GLU A 276 5.50 -5.56 -0.58
C GLU A 276 4.75 -6.87 -0.27
N PHE A 277 4.03 -6.96 0.84
CA PHE A 277 3.17 -8.11 1.12
C PHE A 277 2.09 -8.32 0.06
N THR A 278 1.42 -7.25 -0.37
CA THR A 278 0.40 -7.35 -1.42
C THR A 278 1.00 -7.85 -2.74
N ILE A 279 2.19 -7.36 -3.12
CA ILE A 279 2.93 -7.87 -4.27
C ILE A 279 3.24 -9.36 -4.10
N TRP A 280 3.73 -9.78 -2.94
CA TRP A 280 4.05 -11.18 -2.70
C TRP A 280 2.83 -12.07 -2.81
N MET A 281 1.70 -11.68 -2.22
CA MET A 281 0.44 -12.40 -2.37
C MET A 281 0.01 -12.52 -3.83
N ALA A 282 0.09 -11.43 -4.58
CA ALA A 282 -0.40 -11.39 -5.96
C ALA A 282 0.48 -12.16 -6.96
N THR A 283 1.74 -12.42 -6.62
CA THR A 283 2.73 -12.91 -7.60
C THR A 283 3.44 -14.21 -7.19
N HIS A 284 3.51 -14.54 -5.90
CA HIS A 284 4.21 -15.75 -5.46
C HIS A 284 3.30 -16.97 -5.52
N GLN A 285 3.89 -18.10 -5.91
CA GLN A 285 3.15 -19.35 -6.03
C GLN A 285 3.11 -20.11 -4.70
N LEU A 286 2.02 -20.83 -4.49
CA LEU A 286 1.88 -21.89 -3.50
C LEU A 286 2.22 -23.23 -4.16
N PRO A 287 3.25 -23.98 -3.72
CA PRO A 287 3.51 -25.32 -4.24
C PRO A 287 2.37 -26.27 -3.88
N PHE A 288 1.69 -26.82 -4.89
CA PHE A 288 0.48 -27.62 -4.69
C PHE A 288 0.73 -28.85 -3.82
N GLY A 289 1.74 -29.66 -4.15
CA GLY A 289 2.03 -30.93 -3.45
C GLY A 289 2.39 -30.79 -1.97
N GLU A 290 2.81 -29.60 -1.55
CA GLU A 290 3.14 -29.29 -0.14
C GLU A 290 2.01 -28.52 0.57
N SER A 291 0.96 -28.14 -0.16
CA SER A 291 -0.14 -27.32 0.35
C SER A 291 -1.25 -28.14 1.00
N LEU A 292 -1.96 -27.51 1.96
CA LEU A 292 -3.20 -28.07 2.51
C LEU A 292 -4.29 -28.20 1.42
N SER A 293 -4.24 -27.34 0.39
CA SER A 293 -5.18 -27.38 -0.74
C SER A 293 -5.16 -28.72 -1.48
N ALA A 294 -3.99 -29.34 -1.67
CA ALA A 294 -3.91 -30.65 -2.30
C ALA A 294 -4.61 -31.73 -1.47
N ALA A 295 -4.40 -31.74 -0.15
CA ALA A 295 -5.08 -32.66 0.75
C ALA A 295 -6.60 -32.42 0.77
N ALA A 296 -7.03 -31.16 0.84
CA ALA A 296 -8.45 -30.79 0.87
C ALA A 296 -9.19 -31.19 -0.41
N LEU A 297 -8.56 -31.01 -1.57
CA LEU A 297 -9.10 -31.47 -2.86
C LEU A 297 -9.18 -33.00 -2.93
N ASN A 298 -8.14 -33.72 -2.48
CA ASN A 298 -8.13 -35.19 -2.49
C ASN A 298 -9.17 -35.79 -1.54
N GLU A 299 -9.38 -35.19 -0.37
CA GLU A 299 -10.36 -35.65 0.62
C GLU A 299 -11.78 -35.15 0.34
N GLY A 300 -11.95 -34.18 -0.56
CA GLY A 300 -13.25 -33.59 -0.90
C GLY A 300 -13.93 -32.86 0.26
N LYS A 301 -13.16 -32.36 1.23
CA LYS A 301 -13.68 -31.67 2.41
C LYS A 301 -12.77 -30.55 2.88
N THR A 302 -13.32 -29.65 3.67
CA THR A 302 -12.55 -28.61 4.36
C THR A 302 -11.55 -29.23 5.34
N LEU A 303 -10.29 -28.80 5.23
CA LEU A 303 -9.24 -29.13 6.17
C LEU A 303 -8.72 -27.87 6.85
N GLN A 304 -8.10 -28.03 8.02
CA GLN A 304 -7.48 -26.93 8.75
C GLN A 304 -6.09 -27.32 9.23
N GLN A 305 -5.16 -26.37 9.27
CA GLN A 305 -3.86 -26.56 9.89
C GLN A 305 -3.26 -25.24 10.36
N SER A 306 -2.22 -25.35 11.19
CA SER A 306 -1.42 -24.19 11.57
C SER A 306 -0.42 -23.81 10.48
N PHE A 307 -0.22 -22.52 10.24
CA PHE A 307 0.89 -22.05 9.40
C PHE A 307 2.25 -22.41 9.97
N ALA A 308 2.37 -22.72 11.26
CA ALA A 308 3.61 -23.17 11.87
C ALA A 308 4.02 -24.58 11.43
N THR A 309 3.07 -25.40 10.98
CA THR A 309 3.29 -26.80 10.56
C THR A 309 3.14 -26.98 9.05
N ALA A 310 3.00 -25.90 8.29
CA ALA A 310 2.87 -25.95 6.83
C ALA A 310 4.16 -26.49 6.19
N LYS A 311 4.04 -27.42 5.24
CA LYS A 311 5.20 -28.06 4.61
C LYS A 311 5.94 -27.13 3.64
N PHE A 312 5.26 -26.12 3.11
CA PHE A 312 5.79 -25.20 2.09
C PHE A 312 6.56 -23.99 2.63
N ILE A 313 6.82 -23.91 3.94
CA ILE A 313 7.45 -22.72 4.54
C ILE A 313 8.82 -22.43 3.90
N GLU A 314 9.63 -23.46 3.70
CA GLU A 314 10.98 -23.31 3.13
C GLU A 314 10.94 -23.01 1.63
N SER A 315 10.08 -23.72 0.88
CA SER A 315 9.97 -23.60 -0.57
C SER A 315 9.23 -22.32 -1.02
N ALA A 316 8.42 -21.72 -0.15
CA ALA A 316 7.58 -20.55 -0.44
C ALA A 316 7.52 -19.54 0.73
N GLN A 317 8.67 -19.17 1.29
CA GLN A 317 8.75 -18.32 2.49
C GLN A 317 8.01 -16.97 2.37
N ARG A 318 8.16 -16.25 1.25
CA ARG A 318 7.47 -14.96 1.01
C ARG A 318 5.95 -15.12 0.99
N PHE A 319 5.47 -16.15 0.29
CA PHE A 319 4.05 -16.50 0.27
C PHE A 319 3.56 -16.82 1.67
N TRP A 320 4.29 -17.67 2.41
CA TRP A 320 3.96 -18.03 3.79
C TRP A 320 3.88 -16.81 4.72
N ARG A 321 4.87 -15.90 4.68
CA ARG A 321 4.88 -14.68 5.52
C ARG A 321 3.66 -13.81 5.24
N ALA A 322 3.36 -13.56 3.96
CA ALA A 322 2.23 -12.74 3.56
C ALA A 322 0.90 -13.37 4.01
N ASN A 323 0.72 -14.66 3.74
CA ASN A 323 -0.47 -15.42 4.12
C ASN A 323 -0.70 -15.46 5.63
N LYS A 324 0.34 -15.77 6.40
CA LYS A 324 0.25 -15.80 7.87
C LYS A 324 -0.17 -14.43 8.40
N ARG A 325 0.28 -13.34 7.77
CA ARG A 325 -0.11 -11.99 8.18
C ARG A 325 -1.54 -11.63 7.79
N LEU A 326 -2.02 -12.15 6.66
CA LEU A 326 -3.37 -11.92 6.16
C LEU A 326 -4.42 -12.74 6.90
N ILE A 327 -4.20 -14.05 7.02
CA ILE A 327 -5.16 -15.03 7.52
C ILE A 327 -5.02 -15.25 9.04
N GLY A 328 -3.82 -15.08 9.61
CA GLY A 328 -3.53 -15.36 11.01
C GLY A 328 -2.66 -16.61 11.20
N ASN A 329 -2.71 -17.21 12.39
CA ASN A 329 -1.84 -18.34 12.74
C ASN A 329 -2.32 -19.68 12.18
N ASP A 330 -3.64 -19.88 12.15
CA ASP A 330 -4.27 -21.11 11.70
C ASP A 330 -5.22 -20.81 10.56
N TYR A 331 -5.24 -21.70 9.57
CA TYR A 331 -6.03 -21.50 8.37
C TYR A 331 -6.79 -22.76 8.00
N ALA A 332 -7.91 -22.55 7.33
CA ALA A 332 -8.71 -23.58 6.73
C ALA A 332 -8.71 -23.43 5.21
N VAL A 333 -8.81 -24.56 4.53
CA VAL A 333 -8.94 -24.64 3.08
C VAL A 333 -10.10 -25.53 2.73
N SER A 334 -11.00 -25.04 1.90
CA SER A 334 -12.13 -25.78 1.37
C SER A 334 -11.97 -26.01 -0.14
N PRO A 335 -12.17 -27.24 -0.65
CA PRO A 335 -12.20 -27.49 -2.08
C PRO A 335 -13.45 -26.85 -2.71
N VAL A 336 -13.28 -26.21 -3.86
CA VAL A 336 -14.41 -25.53 -4.54
C VAL A 336 -14.74 -26.23 -5.85
N ALA A 337 -13.76 -26.42 -6.73
CA ALA A 337 -13.99 -27.00 -8.04
C ALA A 337 -12.71 -27.59 -8.65
N GLN A 338 -12.87 -28.58 -9.53
CA GLN A 338 -11.79 -29.10 -10.36
C GLN A 338 -12.28 -29.29 -11.80
N SER A 339 -11.47 -28.87 -12.77
CA SER A 339 -11.77 -29.03 -14.19
C SER A 339 -10.48 -29.06 -15.01
N GLY A 340 -10.26 -30.16 -15.74
CA GLY A 340 -9.02 -30.39 -16.49
C GLY A 340 -7.77 -30.30 -15.60
N ASN A 341 -6.81 -29.46 -16.00
CA ASN A 341 -5.55 -29.23 -15.27
C ASN A 341 -5.66 -28.16 -14.16
N TYR A 342 -6.86 -27.62 -13.93
CA TYR A 342 -7.07 -26.55 -12.98
C TYR A 342 -7.96 -26.99 -11.82
N SER A 343 -7.64 -26.49 -10.64
CA SER A 343 -8.49 -26.62 -9.46
C SER A 343 -8.56 -25.28 -8.73
N VAL A 344 -9.65 -25.10 -7.98
CA VAL A 344 -9.85 -23.93 -7.12
C VAL A 344 -10.16 -24.39 -5.72
N THR A 345 -9.49 -23.77 -4.76
CA THR A 345 -9.80 -23.89 -3.34
C THR A 345 -10.08 -22.51 -2.76
N MET A 346 -10.79 -22.46 -1.64
CA MET A 346 -10.96 -21.25 -0.86
C MET A 346 -10.16 -21.37 0.44
N ALA A 347 -9.32 -20.39 0.72
CA ALA A 347 -8.54 -20.28 1.95
C ALA A 347 -9.10 -19.17 2.84
N TYR A 348 -9.11 -19.39 4.16
CA TYR A 348 -9.61 -18.43 5.15
C TYR A 348 -9.09 -18.76 6.56
N ALA A 349 -9.32 -17.86 7.52
CA ALA A 349 -8.91 -18.07 8.92
C ALA A 349 -9.69 -19.24 9.54
N ALA A 350 -9.01 -20.13 10.26
CA ALA A 350 -9.64 -21.34 10.79
C ALA A 350 -10.82 -21.04 11.74
N GLU A 351 -10.81 -19.88 12.41
CA GLU A 351 -11.90 -19.42 13.27
C GLU A 351 -13.24 -19.22 12.53
N TYR A 352 -13.23 -18.94 11.23
CA TYR A 352 -14.44 -18.76 10.43
C TYR A 352 -15.01 -20.05 9.86
N ARG A 353 -14.39 -21.20 10.16
CA ARG A 353 -14.79 -22.49 9.56
C ARG A 353 -16.25 -22.84 9.79
N THR A 354 -16.73 -22.74 11.03
CA THR A 354 -18.13 -23.08 11.38
C THR A 354 -19.13 -22.14 10.70
N THR A 355 -18.72 -20.91 10.40
CA THR A 355 -19.52 -19.91 9.67
C THR A 355 -19.49 -20.14 8.16
N PHE A 356 -18.30 -20.39 7.60
CA PHE A 356 -18.14 -20.52 6.15
C PHE A 356 -18.57 -21.87 5.60
N GLU A 357 -18.37 -23.00 6.29
CA GLU A 357 -18.69 -24.33 5.75
C GLU A 357 -20.13 -24.44 5.22
N PRO A 358 -21.19 -24.05 5.98
CA PRO A 358 -22.56 -24.11 5.47
C PRO A 358 -22.79 -23.21 4.24
N VAL A 359 -22.14 -22.04 4.22
CA VAL A 359 -22.25 -21.09 3.10
C VAL A 359 -21.55 -21.62 1.86
N ILE A 360 -20.38 -22.25 2.03
CA ILE A 360 -19.63 -22.92 0.96
C ILE A 360 -20.48 -24.04 0.38
N GLU A 361 -21.01 -24.95 1.20
CA GLU A 361 -21.86 -26.05 0.74
C GLU A 361 -23.04 -25.56 -0.10
N MET A 362 -23.68 -24.46 0.31
CA MET A 362 -24.76 -23.82 -0.46
C MET A 362 -24.28 -23.16 -1.76
N ALA A 363 -23.09 -22.58 -1.77
CA ALA A 363 -22.55 -21.82 -2.90
C ALA A 363 -21.83 -22.71 -3.93
N THR A 364 -21.31 -23.87 -3.53
CA THR A 364 -20.46 -24.76 -4.35
C THR A 364 -21.06 -25.04 -5.73
N PRO A 365 -22.35 -25.42 -5.90
CA PRO A 365 -22.89 -25.68 -7.24
C PRO A 365 -22.83 -24.47 -8.19
N ALA A 366 -23.00 -23.26 -7.65
CA ALA A 366 -22.91 -22.02 -8.43
C ALA A 366 -21.45 -21.65 -8.72
N LEU A 367 -20.55 -21.83 -7.75
CA LEU A 367 -19.12 -21.59 -7.89
C LEU A 367 -18.48 -22.56 -8.91
N GLU A 368 -18.80 -23.84 -8.85
CA GLU A 368 -18.33 -24.86 -9.80
C GLU A 368 -18.74 -24.53 -11.23
N ARG A 369 -20.01 -24.20 -11.46
CA ARG A 369 -20.50 -23.78 -12.77
C ARG A 369 -19.78 -22.52 -13.26
N ALA A 370 -19.69 -21.51 -12.39
CA ALA A 370 -19.01 -20.25 -12.71
C ALA A 370 -17.53 -20.44 -13.02
N PHE A 371 -16.86 -21.44 -12.44
CA PHE A 371 -15.48 -21.79 -12.76
C PHE A 371 -15.37 -22.56 -14.09
N GLN A 372 -16.24 -23.56 -14.30
CA GLN A 372 -16.23 -24.41 -15.50
C GLN A 372 -16.52 -23.61 -16.79
N ASP A 373 -17.51 -22.71 -16.76
CA ASP A 373 -17.93 -21.89 -17.91
C ASP A 373 -16.82 -20.95 -18.44
N ASN A 374 -15.72 -20.87 -17.72
CA ASN A 374 -14.86 -19.70 -17.66
C ASN A 374 -13.38 -20.07 -17.53
N ILE A 375 -13.07 -21.37 -17.55
CA ILE A 375 -11.73 -21.92 -17.34
C ILE A 375 -10.67 -21.37 -18.32
N LYS A 376 -11.08 -21.00 -19.53
CA LYS A 376 -10.19 -20.38 -20.54
C LYS A 376 -9.61 -19.04 -20.04
N ASN A 377 -10.41 -18.26 -19.31
CA ASN A 377 -9.96 -17.00 -18.74
C ASN A 377 -9.01 -17.22 -17.57
N CYS A 378 -9.19 -18.29 -16.78
CA CYS A 378 -8.25 -18.70 -15.74
C CYS A 378 -6.86 -19.03 -16.31
N SER A 379 -6.78 -19.70 -17.47
CA SER A 379 -5.50 -19.99 -18.12
C SER A 379 -4.75 -18.73 -18.55
N LEU A 380 -5.43 -17.77 -19.16
CA LEU A 380 -4.84 -16.47 -19.54
C LEU A 380 -4.33 -15.72 -18.30
N TRP A 381 -5.14 -15.71 -17.25
CA TRP A 381 -4.79 -15.07 -15.98
C TRP A 381 -3.56 -15.71 -15.32
N VAL A 382 -3.49 -17.05 -15.21
CA VAL A 382 -2.31 -17.75 -14.66
C VAL A 382 -1.05 -17.40 -15.47
N LYS A 383 -1.16 -17.29 -16.80
CA LYS A 383 -0.04 -16.87 -17.65
C LYS A 383 0.43 -15.44 -17.33
N THR A 384 -0.50 -14.52 -17.10
CA THR A 384 -0.19 -13.14 -16.68
C THR A 384 0.51 -13.11 -15.33
N VAL A 385 -0.01 -13.82 -14.32
CA VAL A 385 0.60 -13.90 -12.98
C VAL A 385 2.02 -14.51 -13.03
N LYS A 386 2.21 -15.58 -13.81
CA LYS A 386 3.55 -16.16 -14.06
C LYS A 386 4.50 -15.16 -14.69
N GLY A 387 4.00 -14.34 -15.63
CA GLY A 387 4.74 -13.25 -16.26
C GLY A 387 5.23 -12.22 -15.24
N PHE A 388 4.36 -11.79 -14.31
CA PHE A 388 4.76 -10.92 -13.22
C PHE A 388 5.81 -11.58 -12.33
N ARG A 389 5.56 -12.79 -11.83
CA ARG A 389 6.48 -13.49 -10.92
C ARG A 389 7.92 -13.54 -11.40
N SER A 390 8.13 -13.81 -12.69
CA SER A 390 9.47 -13.87 -13.29
C SER A 390 10.29 -12.56 -13.13
N ARG A 391 9.61 -11.45 -12.83
CA ARG A 391 10.18 -10.11 -12.64
C ARG A 391 10.34 -9.70 -11.17
N VAL A 392 9.76 -10.46 -10.22
CA VAL A 392 9.67 -10.10 -8.79
C VAL A 392 10.72 -10.82 -7.93
N SER A 393 11.48 -11.78 -8.50
CA SER A 393 12.31 -12.72 -7.73
C SER A 393 13.31 -12.05 -6.76
N ASN A 394 13.75 -10.81 -7.00
CA ASN A 394 14.78 -10.12 -6.21
C ASN A 394 14.30 -8.92 -5.37
N LEU A 395 12.99 -8.72 -5.18
CA LEU A 395 12.47 -7.61 -4.35
C LEU A 395 12.67 -7.87 -2.85
N ALA A 396 13.86 -7.62 -2.32
CA ALA A 396 14.05 -7.34 -0.90
C ALA A 396 14.43 -5.87 -0.78
N VAL A 397 13.42 -5.00 -0.64
CA VAL A 397 13.64 -3.54 -0.70
C VAL A 397 14.45 -3.05 0.51
N SER A 398 14.32 -3.72 1.66
CA SER A 398 15.12 -3.45 2.85
C SER A 398 16.63 -3.58 2.60
N ASP A 399 17.04 -4.56 1.79
CA ASP A 399 18.44 -4.85 1.51
C ASP A 399 19.01 -3.78 0.58
N LEU A 400 18.21 -3.32 -0.39
CA LEU A 400 18.54 -2.20 -1.26
C LEU A 400 18.75 -0.89 -0.48
N ILE A 401 17.89 -0.56 0.49
CA ILE A 401 18.05 0.65 1.30
C ILE A 401 19.30 0.55 2.19
N THR A 402 19.56 -0.61 2.77
CA THR A 402 20.76 -0.84 3.58
C THR A 402 22.03 -0.64 2.74
N ASP A 403 22.05 -1.16 1.49
CA ASP A 403 23.14 -0.95 0.55
C ASP A 403 23.32 0.53 0.15
N LEU A 404 22.21 1.27 -0.06
CA LEU A 404 22.26 2.71 -0.36
C LEU A 404 22.89 3.51 0.78
N ILE A 405 22.56 3.17 2.03
CA ILE A 405 23.14 3.82 3.22
C ILE A 405 24.63 3.50 3.34
N ALA A 406 25.02 2.24 3.14
CA ALA A 406 26.42 1.85 3.16
C ALA A 406 27.25 2.62 2.12
N LYS A 407 26.69 2.82 0.91
CA LYS A 407 27.32 3.65 -0.13
C LYS A 407 27.42 5.12 0.30
N TYR A 408 26.35 5.69 0.82
CA TYR A 408 26.33 7.08 1.27
C TYR A 408 27.34 7.34 2.41
N ALA A 409 27.39 6.44 3.41
CA ALA A 409 28.37 6.51 4.49
C ALA A 409 29.82 6.37 4.01
N ALA A 410 30.07 5.53 2.99
CA ALA A 410 31.37 5.36 2.37
C ALA A 410 31.82 6.57 1.52
N GLU A 411 30.88 7.38 1.03
CA GLU A 411 31.19 8.63 0.32
C GLU A 411 31.49 9.76 1.30
N MET A 412 30.70 9.91 2.37
CA MET A 412 30.93 10.90 3.43
C MET A 412 32.29 10.71 4.14
N THR A 413 32.76 9.47 4.27
CA THR A 413 34.07 9.16 4.89
C THR A 413 35.26 9.42 3.97
N LYS A 414 35.06 9.64 2.68
CA LYS A 414 36.13 10.01 1.73
C LYS A 414 36.35 11.52 1.62
N GLY A 415 35.39 12.32 2.13
CA GLY A 415 35.46 13.79 2.18
C GLY A 415 36.10 14.34 3.45
N MET A 416 36.35 13.48 4.44
CA MET A 416 37.15 13.75 5.65
C MET A 416 38.61 13.36 5.43
#